data_AF-A0A258CZE0-F1
#
_entry.id   AF-A0A258CZE0-F1
#
_cell.length_a   1.000
_cell.length_b   1.000
_cell.length_c   1.000
_cell.angle_alpha   90.00
_cell.angle_beta   90.00
_cell.angle_gamma   90.00
#
_symmetry.space_group_name_H-M   'P 1'
#
loop_
_entity.id
_entity.type
_entity.pdbx_description
1 polymer ?
#
loop_
_entity_poly.entity_id
_entity_poly.type
_entity_poly.pdbx_seq_one_letter_code
_entity_poly.pdbx_strand_id
1 'polypeptide(L)'
;MASFFLRLAWISCRPLQRAGYGAIVGGAFGNLLDRLPDGMVTDFLDLHAGGWHFPTFNLADIAISAGVGLLLLAAFGRRSGQP
;
A
#
# COMPACT_ATOMS: atom_id res chain seq x y z
N MET A 1 34.38 -9.24 -4.89
CA MET A 1 33.71 -8.76 -6.12
C MET A 1 32.25 -9.20 -6.18
N ALA A 2 31.93 -10.49 -6.05
CA ALA A 2 30.54 -10.99 -6.05
C ALA A 2 29.64 -10.41 -4.93
N SER A 3 30.20 -10.20 -3.73
CA SER A 3 29.50 -9.59 -2.60
C SER A 3 29.10 -8.13 -2.82
N PHE A 4 29.84 -7.37 -3.65
CA PHE A 4 29.51 -6.00 -4.03
C PHE A 4 28.31 -5.97 -4.99
N PHE A 5 28.27 -6.89 -5.96
CA PHE A 5 27.13 -7.04 -6.88
C PHE A 5 25.88 -7.57 -6.18
N LEU A 6 26.01 -8.47 -5.21
CA LEU A 6 24.88 -8.93 -4.38
C LEU A 6 24.33 -7.81 -3.49
N ARG A 7 25.20 -6.96 -2.94
CA ARG A 7 24.81 -5.79 -2.15
C ARG A 7 24.16 -4.72 -3.02
N LEU A 8 24.68 -4.48 -4.23
CA LEU A 8 24.04 -3.60 -5.23
C LEU A 8 22.71 -4.16 -5.72
N ALA A 9 22.59 -5.47 -5.95
CA ALA A 9 21.34 -6.10 -6.32
C ALA A 9 20.27 -5.97 -5.21
N TRP A 10 20.68 -6.08 -3.94
CA TRP A 10 19.81 -5.86 -2.77
C TRP A 10 19.43 -4.38 -2.59
N ILE A 11 20.32 -3.44 -2.93
CA ILE A 11 20.11 -1.99 -2.82
C ILE A 11 19.39 -1.42 -4.05
N SER A 12 19.39 -2.13 -5.19
CA SER A 12 18.67 -1.77 -6.42
C SER A 12 17.14 -1.89 -6.28
N CYS A 13 16.67 -2.44 -5.16
CA CYS A 13 15.26 -2.61 -4.91
C CYS A 13 14.63 -1.26 -4.60
N ARG A 14 13.80 -0.75 -5.52
CA ARG A 14 13.04 0.48 -5.37
C ARG A 14 12.19 0.41 -4.08
N PRO A 15 12.62 1.08 -2.99
CA PRO A 15 12.05 0.85 -1.66
C PRO A 15 10.58 1.25 -1.60
N LEU A 16 10.23 2.33 -2.31
CA LEU A 16 8.86 2.82 -2.45
C LEU A 16 7.92 1.77 -3.09
N GLN A 17 8.43 0.97 -4.03
CA GLN A 17 7.65 -0.08 -4.68
C GLN A 17 7.45 -1.28 -3.75
N ARG A 18 8.50 -1.68 -3.01
CA ARG A 18 8.36 -2.75 -2.00
C ARG A 18 7.36 -2.37 -0.92
N ALA A 19 7.45 -1.14 -0.42
CA ALA A 19 6.51 -0.61 0.57
C ALA A 19 5.09 -0.58 0.00
N GLY A 20 4.91 -0.12 -1.24
CA GLY A 20 3.61 -0.11 -1.92
C GLY A 20 2.99 -1.49 -2.06
N TYR A 21 3.73 -2.46 -2.61
CA TYR A 21 3.25 -3.84 -2.72
C TYR A 21 2.99 -4.49 -1.36
N GLY A 22 3.88 -4.28 -0.39
CA GLY A 22 3.72 -4.80 0.95
C GLY A 22 2.46 -4.27 1.64
N ALA A 23 2.17 -2.98 1.49
CA ALA A 23 0.96 -2.37 2.04
C ALA A 23 -0.33 -2.88 1.37
N ILE A 24 -0.34 -3.03 0.04
CA ILE A 24 -1.49 -3.59 -0.69
C ILE A 24 -1.75 -5.04 -0.29
N VAL A 25 -0.72 -5.88 -0.31
CA VAL A 25 -0.84 -7.30 0.05
C VAL A 25 -1.22 -7.44 1.53
N GLY A 26 -0.61 -6.67 2.41
CA GLY A 26 -0.91 -6.66 3.84
C GLY A 26 -2.36 -6.26 4.13
N GLY A 27 -2.86 -5.18 3.49
CA GLY A 27 -4.26 -4.76 3.65
C GLY A 27 -5.23 -5.78 3.07
N ALA A 28 -4.97 -6.31 1.87
CA ALA A 28 -5.81 -7.35 1.26
C ALA A 28 -5.87 -8.62 2.14
N PHE A 29 -4.73 -9.02 2.72
CA PHE A 29 -4.67 -10.14 3.66
C PHE A 29 -5.39 -9.84 4.97
N GLY A 30 -5.31 -8.62 5.49
CA GLY A 30 -6.07 -8.17 6.66
C GLY A 30 -7.58 -8.33 6.46
N ASN A 31 -8.12 -7.81 5.34
CA ASN A 31 -9.53 -7.97 4.98
C ASN A 31 -9.91 -9.44 4.72
N LEU A 32 -8.98 -10.27 4.24
CA LEU A 32 -9.23 -11.71 4.09
C LEU A 32 -9.33 -12.41 5.45
N LEU A 33 -8.44 -12.10 6.39
CA LEU A 33 -8.46 -12.66 7.74
C LEU A 33 -9.70 -12.24 8.51
N ASP A 34 -10.11 -10.97 8.36
CA ASP A 34 -11.31 -10.42 8.99
C ASP A 34 -12.59 -11.14 8.52
N ARG A 35 -12.61 -11.63 7.27
CA ARG A 35 -13.72 -12.43 6.74
C ARG A 35 -13.79 -13.86 7.26
N LEU A 36 -12.77 -14.39 7.92
CA LEU A 36 -12.76 -15.80 8.33
C LEU A 36 -13.87 -16.17 9.35
N PRO A 37 -14.23 -15.33 10.33
CA PRO A 37 -15.24 -15.69 11.33
C PRO A 37 -16.67 -15.70 10.80
N ASP A 38 -17.06 -14.71 9.99
CA ASP A 38 -18.47 -14.47 9.61
C ASP A 38 -18.67 -14.11 8.12
N GLY A 39 -17.60 -14.08 7.33
CA GLY A 39 -17.63 -13.74 5.91
C GLY A 39 -17.73 -12.24 5.62
N MET A 40 -17.71 -11.37 6.63
CA MET A 40 -17.89 -9.93 6.50
C MET A 40 -16.55 -9.19 6.67
N VAL A 41 -16.51 -7.92 6.26
CA VAL A 41 -15.40 -7.02 6.61
C VAL A 41 -15.95 -5.99 7.58
N THR A 42 -15.24 -5.78 8.68
CA THR A 42 -15.58 -4.83 9.72
C THR A 42 -15.05 -3.45 9.35
N ASP A 43 -15.94 -2.58 8.89
CA ASP A 43 -15.65 -1.17 8.67
C ASP A 43 -15.95 -0.38 9.94
N PHE A 44 -14.97 0.36 10.45
CA PHE A 44 -15.06 1.05 11.74
C PHE A 44 -14.67 2.54 11.71
N LEU A 45 -14.14 3.03 10.58
CA LEU A 45 -13.83 4.45 10.39
C LEU A 45 -14.91 5.10 9.53
N ASP A 46 -15.61 6.08 10.11
CA ASP A 46 -16.54 6.97 9.41
C ASP A 46 -15.93 8.37 9.35
N LEU A 47 -15.68 8.88 8.14
CA LEU A 47 -15.21 10.24 7.92
C LEU A 47 -16.36 11.07 7.38
N HIS A 48 -16.71 12.13 8.10
CA HIS A 48 -17.81 13.00 7.70
C HIS A 48 -17.46 14.48 7.87
N ALA A 49 -18.01 15.33 7.00
CA ALA A 49 -17.84 16.77 7.05
C ALA A 49 -19.06 17.48 6.42
N GLY A 50 -19.61 18.48 7.11
CA GLY A 50 -20.68 19.32 6.55
C GLY A 50 -21.97 18.58 6.15
N GLY A 51 -22.30 17.47 6.84
CA GLY A 51 -23.46 16.63 6.51
C GLY A 51 -23.20 15.60 5.39
N TRP A 52 -21.99 15.57 4.83
CA TRP A 52 -21.56 14.54 3.90
C TRP A 52 -20.74 13.46 4.61
N HIS A 53 -20.97 12.20 4.23
CA HIS A 53 -20.25 11.03 4.75
C HIS A 53 -19.44 10.40 3.62
N PHE A 54 -18.15 10.23 3.85
CA PHE A 54 -17.35 9.32 3.04
C PHE A 54 -17.78 7.88 3.38
N PRO A 55 -17.75 6.94 2.41
CA PRO A 55 -18.04 5.54 2.71
C PRO A 55 -17.17 5.05 3.86
N THR A 56 -17.77 4.38 4.84
CA THR A 56 -17.02 3.78 5.96
C THR A 56 -15.95 2.83 5.45
N PHE A 57 -14.82 2.79 6.14
CA PHE A 57 -13.66 1.98 5.75
C PHE A 57 -12.88 1.50 6.98
N ASN A 58 -11.85 0.70 6.74
CA ASN A 58 -11.00 0.18 7.81
C ASN A 58 -9.50 0.42 7.54
N LEU A 59 -8.66 -0.07 8.47
CA LEU A 59 -7.21 0.10 8.36
C LEU A 59 -6.61 -0.64 7.15
N ALA A 60 -7.18 -1.76 6.73
CA ALA A 60 -6.75 -2.49 5.55
C ALA A 60 -6.98 -1.66 4.27
N ASP A 61 -8.10 -0.96 4.16
CA ASP A 61 -8.39 -0.07 3.03
C ASP A 61 -7.44 1.13 2.97
N ILE A 62 -7.07 1.68 4.15
CA ILE A 62 -6.02 2.71 4.25
C ILE A 62 -4.71 2.16 3.71
N ALA A 63 -4.30 0.95 4.15
CA ALA A 63 -3.04 0.34 3.73
C ALA A 63 -3.02 0.10 2.21
N ILE A 64 -4.11 -0.39 1.63
CA ILE A 64 -4.25 -0.58 0.18
C ILE A 64 -4.15 0.77 -0.54
N SER A 65 -4.92 1.77 -0.11
CA SER A 65 -4.96 3.09 -0.74
C SER A 65 -3.60 3.81 -0.66
N ALA A 66 -2.95 3.76 0.50
CA ALA A 66 -1.61 4.29 0.69
C ALA A 66 -0.59 3.54 -0.16
N GLY A 67 -0.68 2.21 -0.24
CA GLY A 67 0.19 1.38 -1.07
C GLY A 67 0.08 1.72 -2.56
N VAL A 68 -1.14 1.90 -3.07
CA VAL A 68 -1.37 2.41 -4.44
C VAL A 68 -0.76 3.79 -4.62
N GLY A 69 -0.93 4.70 -3.66
CA GLY A 69 -0.29 6.01 -3.65
C GLY A 69 1.24 5.93 -3.77
N LEU A 70 1.88 5.05 -3.01
CA LEU A 70 3.33 4.81 -3.08
C LEU A 70 3.78 4.30 -4.46
N LEU A 71 3.00 3.40 -5.08
CA LEU A 71 3.29 2.90 -6.42
C LEU A 71 3.16 4.00 -7.49
N LEU A 72 2.14 4.86 -7.37
CA LEU A 72 1.95 6.01 -8.25
C LEU A 72 3.10 7.01 -8.10
N LEU A 73 3.49 7.35 -6.87
CA LEU A 73 4.66 8.20 -6.60
C LEU A 73 5.94 7.61 -7.19
N ALA A 74 6.14 6.29 -7.07
CA ALA A 74 7.27 5.59 -7.67
C ALA A 74 7.24 5.58 -9.22
N ALA A 75 6.05 5.66 -9.82
CA ALA A 75 5.87 5.71 -11.25
C ALA A 75 6.17 7.11 -11.81
N PHE A 76 5.59 8.15 -11.20
CA PHE A 76 5.74 9.53 -11.67
C PHE A 76 7.10 10.14 -11.33
N GLY A 77 7.68 9.85 -10.15
CA GLY A 77 9.00 10.33 -9.76
C GLY A 77 10.15 9.82 -10.66
N ARG A 78 9.92 8.78 -11.47
CA ARG A 78 10.90 8.30 -12.46
C ARG A 78 10.96 9.14 -13.73
N ARG A 79 9.88 9.86 -14.09
CA ARG A 79 9.88 10.72 -15.29
C ARG A 79 10.69 12.00 -15.10
N SER A 80 10.78 12.52 -13.87
CA SER A 80 11.53 13.73 -13.52
C SER A 80 13.06 13.56 -13.49
N GLY A 81 13.59 12.35 -13.73
CA GLY A 81 15.02 12.05 -13.70
C GLY A 81 15.60 11.52 -15.01
N GLN A 82 14.85 11.56 -16.11
CA GLN A 82 15.37 11.27 -17.45
C GLN A 82 15.47 12.59 -18.24
N PRO A 83 16.66 13.05 -18.64
CA PRO A 83 16.78 14.08 -19.67
C PRO A 83 16.28 13.57 -21.04
#